data_AF-A0A392S403-F1
#
_entry.id   AF-A0A392S403-F1
#
_cell.length_a   1.000
_cell.length_b   1.000
_cell.length_c   1.000
_cell.angle_alpha   90.00
_cell.angle_beta   90.00
_cell.angle_gamma   90.00
#
_symmetry.space_group_name_H-M   'P 1'
#
loop_
_entity.id
_entity.type
_entity.pdbx_description
1 polymer ?
#
loop_
_entity_poly.entity_id
_entity_poly.type
_entity_poly.pdbx_seq_one_letter_code
_entity_poly.pdbx_strand_id
1 'polypeptide(L)'
;MDEIEAVVKECDGNKSPGPDGFNFAFVKAMWNLIKGEIRIMFDQFHGIASLPKSFSSYFVALIPKINSPFSLSDFRPISLLGCLYKIIAK
;
A
#
# COMPACT_ATOMS: atom_id res chain seq x y z
N MET A 1 12.60 5.56 -13.36
CA MET A 1 12.91 5.59 -11.91
C MET A 1 12.35 6.85 -11.28
N ASP A 2 12.54 7.99 -11.93
CA ASP A 2 12.06 9.29 -11.44
C ASP A 2 10.56 9.31 -11.14
N GLU A 3 9.73 8.67 -11.95
CA GLU A 3 8.28 8.54 -11.73
C GLU A 3 7.95 7.75 -10.45
N ILE A 4 8.57 6.58 -10.26
CA ILE A 4 8.39 5.76 -9.06
C ILE A 4 8.85 6.55 -7.81
N GLU A 5 9.99 7.23 -7.91
CA GLU A 5 10.51 8.04 -6.81
C GLU A 5 9.58 9.21 -6.47
N ALA A 6 9.01 9.88 -7.48
CA ALA A 6 8.05 10.95 -7.30
C ALA A 6 6.80 10.45 -6.56
N VAL A 7 6.25 9.31 -6.97
CA VAL A 7 5.11 8.65 -6.31
C VAL A 7 5.42 8.35 -4.84
N VAL A 8 6.58 7.75 -4.57
CA VAL A 8 7.00 7.45 -3.19
C VAL A 8 7.13 8.72 -2.35
N LYS A 9 7.71 9.80 -2.91
CA LYS A 9 7.87 11.08 -2.21
C LYS A 9 6.54 11.77 -1.93
N GLU A 10 5.62 11.75 -2.87
CA GLU A 10 4.29 12.37 -2.77
C GLU A 10 3.38 11.66 -1.75
N CYS A 11 3.50 10.32 -1.63
CA CYS A 11 2.66 9.56 -0.71
C CYS A 11 2.88 9.95 0.76
N ASP A 12 1.80 10.26 1.47
CA ASP A 12 1.84 10.55 2.90
C ASP A 12 2.42 9.35 3.70
N GLY A 13 3.45 9.62 4.51
CA GLY A 13 4.16 8.61 5.29
C GLY A 13 3.29 7.93 6.35
N ASN A 14 2.26 8.63 6.85
CA ASN A 14 1.40 8.17 7.94
C ASN A 14 0.20 7.33 7.48
N LYS A 15 0.14 6.97 6.19
CA LYS A 15 -0.89 6.04 5.70
C LYS A 15 -0.77 4.68 6.40
N SER A 16 -1.91 4.08 6.72
CA SER A 16 -1.96 2.79 7.41
C SER A 16 -1.19 1.70 6.66
N PRO A 17 -0.42 0.85 7.38
CA PRO A 17 0.29 -0.26 6.79
C PRO A 17 -0.67 -1.38 6.34
N GLY A 18 -0.16 -2.27 5.49
CA GLY A 18 -0.84 -3.53 5.21
C GLY A 18 -0.53 -4.60 6.26
N PRO A 19 -0.84 -5.87 5.97
CA PRO A 19 -0.50 -6.99 6.84
C PRO A 19 1.00 -7.18 7.10
N ASP A 20 1.85 -6.58 6.28
CA ASP A 20 3.32 -6.58 6.43
C ASP A 20 3.84 -5.60 7.50
N GLY A 21 2.99 -4.70 8.00
CA GLY A 21 3.35 -3.70 9.00
C GLY A 21 4.15 -2.51 8.47
N PHE A 22 4.43 -2.43 7.16
CA PHE A 22 5.22 -1.34 6.58
C PHE A 22 4.34 -0.26 5.95
N ASN A 23 4.64 0.99 6.28
CA ASN A 23 3.98 2.17 5.70
C ASN A 23 4.93 2.95 4.77
N PHE A 24 4.43 4.05 4.19
CA PHE A 24 5.24 4.89 3.30
C PHE A 24 6.39 5.61 4.01
N ALA A 25 6.31 5.87 5.32
CA ALA A 25 7.43 6.44 6.06
C ALA A 25 8.64 5.49 6.06
N PHE A 26 8.41 4.18 6.22
CA PHE A 26 9.45 3.17 6.08
C PHE A 26 10.06 3.16 4.67
N VAL A 27 9.23 3.12 3.63
CA VAL A 27 9.70 3.09 2.22
C VAL A 27 10.55 4.32 1.90
N LYS A 28 10.13 5.51 2.36
CA LYS A 28 10.87 6.76 2.20
C LYS A 28 12.22 6.72 2.93
N ALA A 29 12.22 6.27 4.19
CA ALA A 29 13.44 6.19 4.99
C ALA A 29 14.46 5.20 4.39
N MET A 30 13.98 4.08 3.85
CA MET A 30 14.82 3.03 3.27
C MET A 30 15.00 3.16 1.76
N TRP A 31 14.56 4.25 1.12
CA TRP A 31 14.49 4.38 -0.34
C TRP A 31 15.80 4.03 -1.04
N ASN A 32 16.92 4.55 -0.53
CA ASN A 32 18.23 4.30 -1.14
C ASN A 32 18.65 2.82 -1.10
N LEU A 33 18.16 2.06 -0.12
CA LEU A 33 18.41 0.64 0.02
C LEU A 33 17.49 -0.19 -0.88
N ILE A 34 16.19 0.16 -0.96
CA ILE A 34 15.16 -0.72 -1.57
C ILE A 34 14.75 -0.31 -2.99
N LYS A 35 15.15 0.86 -3.49
CA LYS A 35 14.71 1.37 -4.81
C LYS A 35 15.03 0.42 -5.98
N GLY A 36 16.11 -0.35 -5.88
CA GLY A 36 16.46 -1.37 -6.89
C GLY A 36 15.46 -2.51 -6.92
N GLU A 37 15.09 -3.04 -5.76
CA GLU A 37 14.09 -4.11 -5.62
C GLU A 37 12.70 -3.65 -6.08
N ILE A 38 12.30 -2.42 -5.71
CA ILE A 38 11.04 -1.82 -6.18
C ILE A 38 11.07 -1.70 -7.71
N ARG A 39 12.19 -1.34 -8.32
CA ARG A 39 12.31 -1.29 -9.78
C ARG A 39 12.12 -2.66 -10.43
N ILE A 40 12.80 -3.68 -9.92
CA ILE A 40 12.69 -5.06 -10.40
C ILE A 40 11.25 -5.54 -10.31
N MET A 41 10.56 -5.25 -9.20
CA MET A 41 9.15 -5.56 -9.00
C MET A 41 8.26 -4.91 -10.08
N PHE A 42 8.49 -3.64 -10.44
CA PHE A 42 7.76 -2.99 -11.54
C PHE A 42 8.04 -3.64 -12.90
N ASP A 43 9.30 -3.90 -13.22
CA ASP A 43 9.68 -4.53 -14.48
C ASP A 43 9.03 -5.92 -14.62
N GLN A 44 8.99 -6.71 -13.54
CA GLN A 44 8.30 -8.01 -13.49
C GLN A 44 6.79 -7.88 -13.69
N PHE A 45 6.16 -6.92 -13.01
CA PHE A 45 4.73 -6.68 -13.14
C PHE A 45 4.36 -6.31 -14.58
N HIS A 46 5.12 -5.43 -15.23
CA HIS A 46 4.85 -5.05 -16.62
C HIS A 46 5.18 -6.15 -17.64
N GLY A 47 6.16 -7.01 -17.35
CA GLY A 47 6.52 -8.13 -18.23
C GLY A 47 5.54 -9.31 -18.18
N ILE A 48 4.96 -9.59 -17.01
CA ILE A 48 4.18 -10.82 -16.76
C ILE A 48 2.70 -10.52 -16.42
N ALA A 49 2.35 -9.24 -16.17
CA ALA A 49 1.04 -8.81 -15.70
C ALA A 49 0.59 -9.52 -14.41
N SER A 50 1.55 -9.82 -13.52
CA SER A 50 1.29 -10.56 -12.28
C SER A 50 2.06 -9.98 -11.11
N LEU A 51 1.44 -10.01 -9.93
CA LEU A 51 2.07 -9.71 -8.65
C LEU A 51 2.11 -10.94 -7.76
N PRO A 52 3.11 -11.04 -6.85
CA PRO A 52 3.07 -12.03 -5.79
C PRO A 52 1.76 -11.92 -5.01
N LYS A 53 1.11 -13.07 -4.72
CA LYS A 53 -0.16 -13.11 -3.97
C LYS A 53 -0.07 -12.45 -2.59
N SER A 54 1.12 -12.38 -2.00
CA SER A 54 1.35 -11.67 -0.74
C SER A 54 1.07 -10.17 -0.85
N PHE A 55 1.27 -9.56 -2.01
CA PHE A 55 1.08 -8.11 -2.19
C PHE A 55 -0.39 -7.71 -2.30
N SER A 56 -1.27 -8.65 -2.69
CA SER A 56 -2.71 -8.45 -2.69
C SER A 56 -3.38 -8.84 -1.35
N SER A 57 -2.59 -9.16 -0.32
CA SER A 57 -3.11 -9.37 1.03
C SER A 57 -3.45 -8.03 1.71
N TYR A 58 -4.60 -7.96 2.39
CA TYR A 58 -5.05 -6.78 3.12
C TYR A 58 -5.86 -7.15 4.35
N PHE A 59 -5.91 -6.25 5.33
CA PHE A 59 -6.90 -6.31 6.40
C PHE A 59 -8.14 -5.51 6.02
N VAL A 60 -9.31 -5.97 6.46
CA VAL A 60 -10.54 -5.18 6.41
C VAL A 60 -10.71 -4.49 7.75
N ALA A 61 -10.70 -3.16 7.74
CA ALA A 61 -11.05 -2.36 8.91
C ALA A 61 -12.43 -1.72 8.72
N LEU A 62 -13.24 -1.74 9.77
CA LEU A 62 -14.58 -1.15 9.76
C LEU A 62 -14.52 0.24 10.38
N ILE A 63 -14.78 1.28 9.59
CA ILE A 63 -14.85 2.66 10.07
C ILE A 63 -16.31 3.01 10.39
N PRO A 64 -16.65 3.42 11.62
CA PRO A 64 -18.00 3.89 11.95
C PRO A 64 -18.41 5.08 11.08
N LYS A 65 -19.63 5.06 10.53
CA LYS A 65 -20.23 6.22 9.83
C LYS A 65 -21.05 7.10 10.77
N ILE A 66 -21.52 6.55 11.87
CA ILE A 66 -22.37 7.22 12.87
C ILE A 66 -21.80 7.01 14.28
N ASN A 67 -22.24 7.85 15.21
CA ASN A 67 -21.95 7.65 16.63
C ASN A 67 -22.68 6.39 17.13
N SER A 68 -21.99 5.55 17.91
CA SER A 68 -22.54 4.32 18.50
C SER A 68 -23.14 3.35 17.46
N PRO A 69 -22.33 2.86 16.50
CA PRO A 69 -22.80 1.95 15.45
C PRO A 69 -23.28 0.61 16.04
N PHE A 70 -24.35 0.05 15.49
CA PHE A 70 -24.93 -1.20 15.97
C PHE A 70 -24.99 -2.29 14.88
N SER A 71 -25.35 -1.89 13.65
CA SER A 71 -25.49 -2.79 12.51
C SER A 71 -24.26 -2.75 11.60
N LEU A 72 -24.04 -3.80 10.80
CA LEU A 72 -22.95 -3.81 9.81
C LEU A 72 -23.08 -2.67 8.77
N SER A 73 -24.31 -2.28 8.43
CA SER A 73 -24.59 -1.15 7.55
C SER A 73 -24.15 0.20 8.12
N ASP A 74 -23.88 0.30 9.43
CA ASP A 74 -23.38 1.52 10.06
C ASP A 74 -21.87 1.73 9.87
N PHE A 75 -21.18 0.73 9.34
CA PHE A 75 -19.75 0.79 9.07
C PHE A 75 -19.46 0.97 7.59
N ARG A 76 -18.32 1.60 7.30
CA ARG A 76 -17.69 1.62 5.99
C ARG A 76 -16.48 0.67 6.05
N PRO A 77 -16.48 -0.45 5.32
CA PRO A 77 -15.28 -1.27 5.21
C PRO A 77 -14.23 -0.52 4.40
N ILE A 78 -12.98 -0.54 4.88
CA ILE A 78 -11.80 -0.11 4.14
C ILE A 78 -10.79 -1.25 4.07
N SER A 79 -10.06 -1.32 2.96
CA SER A 79 -8.98 -2.30 2.78
C SER A 79 -7.63 -1.66 3.12
N LEU A 80 -6.94 -2.23 4.11
CA LEU A 80 -5.58 -1.84 4.49
C LEU A 80 -4.58 -2.62 3.64
N LEU A 81 -4.33 -2.11 2.43
CA LEU A 81 -3.37 -2.68 1.48
C LEU A 81 -1.92 -2.31 1.84
N GLY A 82 -0.98 -3.19 1.52
CA GLY A 82 0.46 -2.93 1.64
C GLY A 82 0.92 -1.74 0.79
N CYS A 83 1.97 -1.05 1.23
CA CYS A 83 2.50 0.12 0.53
C CYS A 83 3.05 -0.22 -0.87
N LEU A 84 3.66 -1.39 -1.06
CA LEU A 84 4.19 -1.82 -2.36
C LEU A 84 3.08 -1.96 -3.41
N TYR A 85 1.94 -2.57 -3.05
CA TYR A 85 0.77 -2.64 -3.92
C TYR A 85 0.26 -1.24 -4.26
N LYS A 86 0.17 -0.35 -3.27
CA LYS A 86 -0.28 1.05 -3.47
C LYS A 86 0.65 1.85 -4.38
N ILE A 87 1.94 1.55 -4.44
CA ILE A 87 2.90 2.19 -5.34
C ILE A 87 2.65 1.75 -6.79
N ILE A 88 2.41 0.46 -7.03
CA ILE A 88 2.13 -0.08 -8.38
C ILE A 88 0.77 0.39 -8.91
N ALA A 89 -0.21 0.55 -8.04
CA ALA A 89 -1.56 0.96 -8.42
C ALA A 89 -1.71 2.48 -8.71
N LYS A 90 -0.64 3.26 -8.47
CA LYS A 90 -0.59 4.69 -8.77
C LYS A 90 0.04 4.90 -10.14
#